data_AF-B3TA99-F1
#
_entry.id   AF-B3TA99-F1
#
_cell.length_a   1.000
_cell.length_b   1.000
_cell.length_c   1.000
_cell.angle_alpha   90.00
_cell.angle_beta   90.00
_cell.angle_gamma   90.00
#
_symmetry.space_group_name_H-M   'P 1'
#
loop_
_entity.id
_entity.type
_entity.pdbx_description
1 polymer ?
#
loop_
_entity_poly.entity_id
_entity_poly.type
_entity_poly.pdbx_seq_one_letter_code
_entity_poly.pdbx_strand_id
1 'polypeptide(L)' 'MIPGEYLTSDGIIVANQNKKTIKLKVANTGDRPIQVGSHTHFSETNRALEFDREKALGYHSKHSVWYVNQV' A
#
# COMPACT_ATOMS: atom_id res chain seq x y z
N MET A 1 -30.51 19.79 -15.79
CA MET A 1 -30.38 18.46 -15.16
C MET A 1 -29.24 17.75 -15.86
N ILE A 2 -28.19 17.34 -15.13
CA ILE A 2 -27.04 16.63 -15.68
C ILE A 2 -27.07 15.19 -15.13
N PRO A 3 -27.56 14.20 -15.90
CA PRO A 3 -27.58 12.81 -15.47
C PRO A 3 -26.16 12.32 -15.12
N GLY A 4 -25.98 11.83 -13.89
CA GLY A 4 -24.69 11.32 -13.41
C GLY A 4 -23.78 12.37 -12.77
N GLU A 5 -24.25 13.61 -12.54
CA GLU A 5 -23.45 14.59 -11.80
C GLU A 5 -23.26 14.18 -10.33
N TYR A 6 -22.02 14.29 -9.86
CA TYR A 6 -21.69 14.16 -8.45
C TYR A 6 -21.60 15.56 -7.82
N LEU A 7 -22.42 15.80 -6.81
CA LEU A 7 -22.31 16.96 -5.93
C LEU A 7 -21.68 16.50 -4.62
N THR A 8 -20.35 16.53 -4.55
CA THR A 8 -19.62 16.12 -3.34
C THR A 8 -19.53 17.28 -2.36
N SER A 9 -19.64 16.98 -1.08
CA SER A 9 -19.32 17.95 -0.02
C SER A 9 -17.84 18.32 -0.03
N ASP A 10 -17.53 19.53 0.43
CA ASP A 10 -16.15 19.93 0.67
C ASP A 10 -15.51 19.07 1.77
N GLY A 11 -14.21 18.80 1.64
CA GLY A 11 -13.42 18.09 2.66
C GLY A 11 -12.61 16.92 2.11
N ILE A 12 -11.87 16.27 3.01
CA ILE A 12 -10.99 15.13 2.70
C ILE A 12 -11.39 13.94 3.57
N ILE A 13 -11.55 12.77 2.96
CA ILE A 13 -11.77 11.51 3.69
C ILE A 13 -10.41 10.95 4.12
N VAL A 14 -10.18 10.88 5.43
CA VAL A 14 -8.94 10.32 5.99
C VAL A 14 -9.05 8.80 6.11
N ALA A 15 -8.37 8.09 5.22
CA ALA A 15 -8.29 6.62 5.29
C ALA A 15 -7.37 6.14 6.42
N ASN A 16 -7.73 5.01 7.04
CA ASN A 16 -6.95 4.36 8.11
C ASN A 16 -6.67 5.27 9.32
N GLN A 17 -7.63 6.13 9.68
CA GLN A 17 -7.51 7.01 10.85
C GLN A 17 -7.22 6.18 12.12
N ASN A 18 -6.36 6.69 12.99
CA ASN A 18 -5.97 6.08 14.27
C ASN A 18 -5.25 4.72 14.18
N LYS A 19 -4.94 4.21 12.98
CA LYS A 19 -4.09 3.02 12.83
C LYS A 19 -2.61 3.37 12.93
N LYS A 20 -1.84 2.54 13.65
CA LYS A 20 -0.37 2.64 13.68
C LYS A 20 0.19 2.44 12.27
N THR A 21 1.13 3.30 11.88
CA THR A 21 1.80 3.24 10.57
C THR A 21 3.30 3.22 10.78
N ILE A 22 4.00 2.39 10.02
CA ILE A 22 5.46 2.34 9.95
C ILE A 22 5.91 2.69 8.53
N LYS A 23 7.14 3.20 8.41
CA LYS A 23 7.79 3.42 7.11
C LYS A 23 8.88 2.37 6.94
N LEU A 24 8.83 1.65 5.83
CA LEU A 24 9.83 0.66 5.44
C LEU A 24 10.43 1.07 4.10
N LYS A 25 11.75 0.90 3.96
CA LYS A 25 12.39 0.91 2.66
C LYS A 25 12.26 -0.50 2.09
N VAL A 26 11.81 -0.59 0.84
CA VAL A 26 11.57 -1.85 0.14
C VAL A 26 12.25 -1.76 -1.21
N ALA A 27 13.03 -2.78 -1.56
CA ALA A 27 13.65 -2.90 -2.87
C ALA A 27 13.16 -4.19 -3.56
N ASN A 28 12.98 -4.14 -4.88
CA ASN A 28 12.69 -5.32 -5.68
C ASN A 28 14.01 -5.84 -6.27
N THR A 29 14.45 -7.02 -5.84
CA THR A 29 15.66 -7.70 -6.33
C THR A 29 15.39 -8.70 -7.45
N GLY A 30 14.11 -8.90 -7.80
CA GLY A 30 13.67 -9.77 -8.88
C GLY A 30 13.75 -9.11 -10.25
N ASP A 31 13.69 -9.92 -11.30
CA ASP A 31 13.75 -9.52 -12.71
C ASP A 31 12.40 -9.05 -13.30
N ARG A 32 11.32 -9.14 -12.51
CA ARG A 32 9.96 -8.80 -12.91
C ARG A 32 9.36 -7.73 -11.98
N PRO A 33 8.50 -6.85 -12.50
CA PRO A 33 7.79 -5.88 -11.68
C PRO A 33 6.87 -6.58 -10.67
N ILE A 34 6.77 -6.03 -9.47
CA ILE A 34 5.94 -6.56 -8.38
C ILE A 34 4.96 -5.49 -7.91
N GLN A 35 3.68 -5.85 -7.88
CA GLN A 35 2.61 -5.04 -7.31
C GLN A 35 2.07 -5.75 -6.06
N VAL A 36 1.83 -4.99 -4.99
CA VAL A 36 1.28 -5.49 -3.73
C VAL A 36 -0.07 -4.82 -3.44
N GLY A 37 -1.06 -5.63 -3.08
CA GLY A 37 -2.40 -5.15 -2.71
C GLY A 37 -2.46 -4.50 -1.33
N SER A 38 -3.42 -3.61 -1.12
CA SER A 38 -3.59 -2.89 0.16
C SER A 38 -3.80 -3.78 1.37
N HIS A 39 -4.49 -4.92 1.24
CA HIS A 39 -4.90 -5.79 2.34
C HIS A 39 -4.08 -7.08 2.45
N THR A 40 -3.01 -7.20 1.69
CA THR A 40 -2.07 -8.31 1.83
C THR A 40 -1.26 -8.13 3.13
N HIS A 41 -1.06 -9.21 3.87
CA HIS A 41 -0.12 -9.21 5.00
C HIS A 41 1.28 -8.91 4.48
N PHE A 42 1.82 -7.73 4.79
CA PHE A 42 2.98 -7.20 4.06
C PHE A 42 4.24 -8.06 4.25
N SER A 43 4.38 -8.68 5.42
CA SER A 43 5.45 -9.63 5.75
C SER A 43 5.45 -10.88 4.86
N GLU A 44 4.32 -11.26 4.26
CA GLU A 44 4.16 -12.45 3.40
C GLU A 44 4.19 -12.13 1.90
N THR A 45 4.51 -10.89 1.54
CA THR A 45 4.63 -10.47 0.13
C THR A 45 5.79 -11.19 -0.58
N ASN A 46 5.86 -11.06 -1.91
CA ASN A 46 6.83 -11.76 -2.75
C ASN A 46 8.26 -11.73 -2.16
N ARG A 47 8.92 -12.89 -2.11
CA ARG A 47 10.26 -13.10 -1.54
C ARG A 47 11.36 -12.26 -2.21
N ALA A 48 11.15 -11.84 -3.46
CA ALA A 48 12.06 -10.94 -4.19
C ALA A 48 12.03 -9.49 -3.68
N LEU A 49 11.10 -9.16 -2.77
CA LEU A 49 11.11 -7.88 -2.07
C LEU A 49 12.03 -7.96 -0.84
N GLU A 50 13.07 -7.14 -0.84
CA GLU A 50 14.01 -7.00 0.27
C GLU A 50 13.58 -5.85 1.19
N PHE A 51 13.30 -6.21 2.45
CA PHE A 51 12.95 -5.30 3.55
C PHE A 51 12.95 -6.06 4.88
N ASP A 52 12.80 -5.33 5.99
CA ASP A 52 12.67 -5.90 7.33
C ASP A 52 11.28 -6.54 7.54
N ARG A 53 11.22 -7.88 7.44
CA ARG A 53 9.99 -8.67 7.50
C ARG A 53 9.38 -8.69 8.89
N GLU A 54 10.20 -8.69 9.94
CA GLU A 54 9.73 -8.71 11.34
C GLU A 54 8.99 -7.41 11.68
N LYS A 55 9.53 -6.26 11.23
CA LYS A 55 8.85 -4.98 11.39
C LYS A 55 7.49 -4.93 10.67
N ALA A 56 7.32 -5.70 9.60
CA ALA A 56 6.10 -5.72 8.79
C ALA A 56 5.01 -6.68 9.31
N LEU A 57 5.26 -7.46 10.36
CA LEU A 57 4.30 -8.43 10.88
C LEU A 57 3.04 -7.75 11.45
N GLY A 58 1.86 -8.20 11.02
CA GLY A 58 0.57 -7.61 11.39
C GLY A 58 0.21 -6.32 10.65
N TYR A 59 1.05 -5.87 9.70
CA TYR A 59 0.80 -4.68 8.90
C TYR A 59 0.38 -5.03 7.47
N HIS A 60 -0.38 -4.11 6.88
CA HIS A 60 -0.76 -4.11 5.47
C HIS A 60 -0.47 -2.73 4.88
N SER A 61 -0.53 -2.60 3.56
CA SER A 61 -0.23 -1.31 2.95
C SER A 61 -1.34 -0.28 3.15
N LYS A 62 -0.96 0.96 3.47
CA LYS A 62 -1.91 2.04 3.76
C LYS A 62 -2.67 2.54 2.52
N HIS A 63 -2.09 2.41 1.32
CA HIS A 63 -2.74 2.86 0.08
C HIS A 63 -3.28 1.65 -0.70
N SER A 64 -4.30 1.92 -1.52
CA SER A 64 -5.11 0.93 -2.24
C SER A 64 -4.29 -0.09 -3.04
N VAL A 65 -3.20 0.34 -3.67
CA VAL A 65 -2.25 -0.49 -4.42
C VAL A 65 -0.84 0.16 -4.38
N TRP A 66 0.21 -0.66 -4.29
CA TRP A 66 1.60 -0.18 -4.35
C TRP A 66 2.41 -0.91 -5.42
N TYR A 67 3.13 -0.13 -6.23
CA TYR A 67 4.12 -0.60 -7.18
C TYR A 67 5.52 -0.49 -6.58
N VAL A 68 6.30 -1.57 -6.63
CA VAL A 68 7.72 -1.55 -6.26
C VAL A 68 8.55 -1.69 -7.53
N ASN A 69 9.10 -0.56 -7.98
CA ASN A 69 10.06 -0.53 -9.08
C ASN A 69 11.46 -0.89 -8.55
N GLN A 70 12.33 -1.34 -9.45
CA GLN A 70 13.74 -1.54 -9.12
C GLN A 70 14.38 -0.21 -8.69
N VAL A 71 15.22 -0.27 -7.67
CA VAL A 71 16.09 0.84 -7.24
C VAL A 71 17.46 0.61 -7.84
#